data_AF-A0A518C1F1-F1
#
_entry.id   AF-A0A518C1F1-F1
#
_cell.length_a   1.000
_cell.length_b   1.000
_cell.length_c   1.000
_cell.angle_alpha   90.00
_cell.angle_beta   90.00
_cell.angle_gamma   90.00
#
_symmetry.space_group_name_H-M   'P 1'
#
loop_
_entity.id
_entity.type
_entity.pdbx_description
1 polymer ?
#
loop_
_entity_poly.entity_id
_entity_poly.type
_entity_poly.pdbx_seq_one_letter_code
_entity_poly.pdbx_strand_id
1 'polypeptide(L)'
;MAQTYLLTTPDGEEVHVESSQAGETITTASGKTVEVPTLRELKKLPLVEKEEAPVRRDWSVGQSILFVVGLLLLIGCSVSSVFLYRITPLESLDKAREVPIELIEGDVEQWTMKDTLSFWAFASSGHALSDMRGNASGDRYVLGVYESRQTFLTLSVAGVVLGLILMGSAFALPGTRRS
;
A
#
# COMPACT_ATOMS: atom_id res chain seq x y z
N MET A 1 -0.58 -3.82 44.90
CA MET A 1 0.43 -4.25 43.90
C MET A 1 1.57 -4.90 44.66
N ALA A 2 1.88 -6.16 44.38
CA ALA A 2 2.97 -6.88 45.04
C ALA A 2 4.33 -6.30 44.61
N GLN A 3 5.23 -6.09 45.58
CA GLN A 3 6.61 -5.68 45.35
C GLN A 3 7.48 -6.93 45.38
N THR A 4 8.29 -7.12 44.34
CA THR A 4 9.19 -8.26 44.20
C THR A 4 10.60 -7.82 44.58
N TYR A 5 11.25 -8.60 45.43
CA TYR A 5 12.56 -8.34 46.02
C TYR A 5 13.52 -9.46 45.60
N LEU A 6 14.79 -9.12 45.39
CA LEU A 6 15.84 -10.11 45.12
C LEU A 6 16.46 -10.57 46.43
N LEU A 7 16.33 -11.86 46.73
CA LEU A 7 17.04 -12.51 47.82
C LEU A 7 18.29 -13.21 47.26
N THR A 8 19.46 -12.80 47.72
CA THR A 8 20.70 -13.56 47.49
C THR A 8 20.78 -14.68 48.52
N THR A 9 20.71 -15.92 48.05
CA THR A 9 20.95 -17.10 48.89
C THR A 9 22.43 -17.22 49.26
N PRO A 10 22.78 -17.96 50.34
CA PRO A 10 24.18 -18.18 50.75
C PRO A 10 25.03 -18.89 49.68
N ASP A 11 24.40 -19.51 48.68
CA ASP A 11 25.05 -20.11 47.52
C ASP A 11 25.28 -19.12 46.35
N GLY A 12 24.85 -17.85 46.49
CA GLY A 12 25.01 -16.80 45.50
C GLY A 12 23.89 -16.72 44.44
N GLU A 13 22.82 -17.51 44.57
CA GLU A 13 21.69 -17.47 43.63
C GLU A 13 20.70 -16.37 43.99
N GLU A 14 20.27 -15.64 42.96
CA GLU A 14 19.28 -14.57 43.03
C GLU A 14 17.86 -15.14 42.87
N VAL A 15 17.08 -15.07 43.95
CA VAL A 15 15.70 -15.59 43.97
C VAL A 15 14.73 -14.42 44.06
N HIS A 16 13.79 -14.36 43.12
CA HIS A 16 12.69 -13.40 43.15
C HIS A 16 11.68 -13.80 44.22
N VAL A 17 11.49 -12.94 45.21
CA VAL A 17 10.55 -13.17 46.32
C VAL A 17 9.56 -12.03 46.41
N GLU A 18 8.27 -12.36 46.51
CA GLU A 18 7.23 -11.35 46.70
C GLU A 18 7.07 -10.98 48.18
N SER A 19 6.64 -9.75 48.46
CA SER A 19 6.34 -9.30 49.83
C SER A 19 5.32 -10.17 50.58
N SER A 20 4.47 -10.91 49.86
CA SER A 20 3.49 -11.87 50.38
C SER A 20 4.11 -13.15 50.95
N GLN A 21 5.34 -13.48 50.53
CA GLN A 21 6.07 -14.70 50.90
C GLN A 21 7.03 -14.47 52.08
N ALA A 22 6.93 -13.31 52.73
CA ALA A 22 7.80 -12.94 53.85
C ALA A 22 7.58 -13.83 55.07
N GLY A 23 8.64 -14.47 55.57
CA GLY A 23 8.56 -15.45 56.66
C GLY A 23 8.12 -16.85 56.23
N GLU A 24 8.00 -17.11 54.93
CA GLU A 24 7.72 -18.44 54.38
C GLU A 24 9.03 -19.16 54.01
N THR A 25 9.00 -20.50 53.97
CA THR A 25 10.13 -21.32 53.50
C THR A 25 9.95 -21.59 52.01
N ILE A 26 10.82 -21.05 51.16
CA ILE A 26 10.79 -21.30 49.71
C ILE A 26 11.88 -22.30 49.33
N THR A 27 11.54 -23.23 48.45
CA THR A 27 12.52 -24.13 47.83
C THR A 27 13.12 -23.45 46.62
N THR A 28 14.44 -23.26 46.64
CA THR A 28 15.20 -22.72 45.51
C THR A 28 15.31 -23.70 44.36
N ALA A 29 15.66 -23.23 43.16
CA ALA A 29 15.88 -24.07 41.98
C ALA A 29 16.95 -25.16 42.19
N SER A 30 17.88 -24.90 43.11
CA SER A 30 18.92 -25.83 43.57
C SER A 30 18.48 -26.82 44.66
N GLY A 31 17.17 -26.86 44.96
CA GLY A 31 16.55 -27.87 45.84
C GLY A 31 16.77 -27.64 47.34
N LYS A 32 17.40 -26.52 47.74
CA LYS A 32 17.59 -26.16 49.15
C LYS A 32 16.43 -25.28 49.64
N THR A 33 15.93 -25.59 50.83
CA THR A 33 14.92 -24.78 51.52
C THR A 33 15.58 -23.58 52.16
N VAL A 34 15.17 -22.37 51.76
CA VAL A 34 15.67 -21.11 52.33
C VAL A 34 14.51 -20.38 52.97
N GLU A 35 14.69 -19.97 54.23
CA GLU A 35 13.74 -19.13 54.93
C GLU A 35 13.77 -17.71 54.36
N VAL A 36 12.62 -17.23 53.89
CA VAL A 36 12.48 -15.86 53.45
C VAL A 36 12.53 -14.94 54.69
N PRO A 37 13.45 -13.97 54.75
CA PRO A 37 13.57 -13.04 55.87
C PRO A 37 12.26 -12.29 56.13
N THR A 38 12.10 -11.84 57.37
CA THR A 38 10.89 -11.13 57.79
C THR A 38 10.68 -9.84 57.00
N LEU A 39 9.43 -9.35 56.91
CA LEU A 39 9.07 -8.11 56.19
C LEU A 39 9.97 -6.90 56.51
N ARG A 40 10.52 -6.84 57.73
CA ARG A 40 11.39 -5.75 58.18
C ARG A 40 12.78 -5.81 57.55
N GLU A 41 13.24 -7.01 57.20
CA GLU A 41 14.54 -7.29 56.57
C GLU A 41 14.43 -7.27 55.05
N LEU A 42 13.29 -7.69 54.47
CA LEU A 42 13.00 -7.53 53.04
C LEU A 42 13.04 -6.06 52.60
N LYS A 43 12.60 -5.11 53.44
CA LYS A 43 12.69 -3.66 53.16
C LYS A 43 14.12 -3.12 53.05
N LYS A 44 15.14 -3.89 53.46
CA LYS A 44 16.55 -3.51 53.33
C LYS A 44 17.20 -4.07 52.06
N LEU A 45 16.52 -4.96 51.35
CA LEU A 45 17.01 -5.52 50.09
C LEU A 45 16.79 -4.52 48.94
N PRO A 46 17.65 -4.54 47.90
CA PRO A 46 17.45 -3.73 46.71
C PRO A 46 16.12 -4.11 46.07
N LEU A 47 15.24 -3.13 45.87
CA LEU A 47 14.01 -3.33 45.11
C LEU A 47 14.40 -3.64 43.67
N VAL A 48 13.75 -4.65 43.08
CA VAL A 48 13.77 -4.82 41.63
C VAL A 48 13.06 -3.61 41.04
N GLU A 49 13.81 -2.79 40.31
CA GLU A 49 13.26 -1.70 39.52
C GLU A 49 12.32 -2.35 38.52
N LYS A 50 11.03 -2.22 38.80
CA LYS A 50 9.96 -2.85 38.02
C LYS A 50 10.15 -2.37 36.59
N GLU A 51 10.56 -3.25 35.68
CA GLU A 51 10.70 -2.92 34.27
C GLU A 51 9.41 -2.21 33.85
N GLU A 52 9.53 -0.92 33.52
CA GLU A 52 8.40 -0.15 33.06
C GLU A 52 7.86 -0.87 31.82
N ALA A 53 6.68 -1.47 31.95
CA ALA A 53 6.05 -2.15 30.83
C ALA A 53 6.03 -1.19 29.64
N PRO A 54 6.47 -1.61 28.44
CA PRO A 54 6.64 -0.71 27.32
C PRO A 54 5.32 0.03 27.09
N VAL A 55 5.36 1.36 27.15
CA VAL A 55 4.18 2.21 26.97
C VAL A 55 3.54 1.84 25.64
N ARG A 56 2.41 1.13 25.70
CA ARG A 56 1.64 0.78 24.51
C ARG A 56 1.13 2.08 23.91
N ARG A 57 1.76 2.48 22.81
CA ARG A 57 1.36 3.66 22.05
C ARG A 57 0.12 3.27 21.25
N ASP A 58 -1.04 3.71 21.73
CA ASP A 58 -2.29 3.54 21.00
C ASP A 58 -2.31 4.48 19.79
N TRP A 59 -2.81 3.97 18.67
CA TRP A 59 -3.01 4.77 17.46
C TRP A 59 -4.11 5.79 17.70
N SER A 60 -3.83 7.05 17.38
CA SER A 60 -4.88 8.07 17.40
C SER A 60 -5.86 7.86 16.24
N VAL A 61 -7.11 8.30 16.42
CA VAL A 61 -8.15 8.22 15.36
C VAL A 61 -7.68 8.89 14.06
N GLY A 62 -6.96 10.01 14.16
CA GLY A 62 -6.40 10.70 12.99
C GLY A 62 -5.37 9.87 12.23
N GLN A 63 -4.50 9.14 12.93
CA GLN A 63 -3.53 8.24 12.29
C GLN A 63 -4.22 7.08 11.57
N SER A 64 -5.25 6.50 12.19
CA SER A 64 -6.03 5.43 11.58
C SER A 64 -6.74 5.92 10.30
N ILE A 65 -7.32 7.12 10.32
CA ILE A 65 -7.97 7.70 9.13
C ILE A 65 -6.96 7.93 8.00
N LEU A 66 -5.83 8.58 8.29
CA LEU A 66 -4.79 8.85 7.28
C LEU A 66 -4.25 7.56 6.66
N PHE A 67 -4.03 6.54 7.49
CA PHE A 67 -3.56 5.24 7.03
C PHE A 67 -4.60 4.54 6.15
N VAL A 68 -5.87 4.50 6.57
CA VAL A 68 -6.95 3.85 5.80
C VAL A 68 -7.20 4.57 4.48
N VAL A 69 -7.25 5.90 4.47
CA VAL A 69 -7.42 6.68 3.24
C VAL A 69 -6.24 6.47 2.29
N GLY A 70 -5.02 6.52 2.81
CA GLY A 70 -3.82 6.27 2.00
C GLY A 70 -3.79 4.85 1.42
N LEU A 71 -4.19 3.85 2.21
CA LEU A 71 -4.30 2.46 1.77
C LEU A 71 -5.36 2.28 0.67
N LEU A 72 -6.53 2.91 0.83
CA LEU A 72 -7.60 2.86 -0.17
C LEU A 72 -7.18 3.50 -1.50
N LEU A 73 -6.46 4.64 -1.44
CA LEU A 73 -5.91 5.27 -2.63
C LEU A 73 -4.90 4.36 -3.32
N LEU A 74 -3.98 3.77 -2.56
CA LEU A 74 -2.95 2.89 -3.10
C LEU A 74 -3.56 1.68 -3.80
N ILE A 75 -4.48 0.97 -3.14
CA ILE A 75 -5.13 -0.22 -3.69
C ILE A 75 -6.04 0.17 -4.85
N GLY A 76 -6.90 1.18 -4.66
CA GLY A 76 -7.87 1.62 -5.65
C GLY A 76 -7.21 2.06 -6.96
N CYS A 77 -6.19 2.91 -6.88
CA CYS A 77 -5.45 3.36 -8.06
C CYS A 77 -4.68 2.23 -8.74
N SER A 78 -4.08 1.32 -7.97
CA SER A 78 -3.33 0.17 -8.52
C SER A 78 -4.26 -0.80 -9.25
N VAL A 79 -5.36 -1.21 -8.61
CA VAL A 79 -6.33 -2.15 -9.19
C VAL A 79 -6.98 -1.53 -10.42
N SER A 80 -7.39 -0.27 -10.35
CA SER A 80 -8.03 0.42 -11.48
C SER A 80 -7.09 0.56 -12.68
N SER A 81 -5.80 0.85 -12.44
CA SER A 81 -4.78 0.89 -13.49
C SER A 81 -4.59 -0.47 -14.18
N VAL A 82 -4.47 -1.55 -13.41
CA VAL A 82 -4.37 -2.91 -13.97
C VAL A 82 -5.64 -3.31 -14.73
N PHE A 83 -6.81 -2.98 -14.18
CA PHE A 83 -8.10 -3.29 -14.80
C PHE A 83 -8.25 -2.60 -16.17
N LEU A 84 -7.97 -1.29 -16.26
CA LEU A 84 -8.02 -0.57 -17.53
C LEU A 84 -6.96 -1.06 -18.51
N TYR A 85 -5.76 -1.39 -18.04
CA TYR A 85 -4.74 -1.98 -18.90
C TYR A 85 -5.22 -3.30 -19.54
N ARG A 86 -6.00 -4.10 -18.81
CA ARG A 86 -6.53 -5.38 -19.32
C ARG A 86 -7.70 -5.23 -20.30
N ILE A 87 -8.56 -4.23 -20.09
CA ILE A 87 -9.78 -4.05 -20.89
C ILE A 87 -9.51 -3.29 -22.19
N THR A 88 -8.43 -2.49 -22.22
CA THR A 88 -8.06 -1.70 -23.40
C THR A 88 -6.78 -2.26 -24.04
N PRO A 89 -6.86 -3.41 -24.76
CA PRO A 89 -5.71 -3.98 -25.43
C PRO A 89 -5.27 -3.07 -26.58
N LEU A 90 -4.01 -2.65 -26.58
CA LEU A 90 -3.41 -1.83 -27.66
C LEU A 90 -3.50 -2.50 -29.04
N GLU A 91 -3.60 -3.83 -29.08
CA GLU A 91 -3.73 -4.61 -30.32
C GLU A 91 -5.00 -4.27 -31.12
N SER A 92 -6.05 -3.76 -30.48
CA SER A 92 -7.25 -3.29 -31.20
C SER A 92 -7.02 -1.97 -31.93
N LEU A 93 -6.02 -1.18 -31.51
CA LEU A 93 -5.68 0.10 -32.14
C LEU A 93 -4.86 -0.10 -33.42
N ASP A 94 -3.99 -1.10 -33.46
CA ASP A 94 -3.24 -1.43 -34.68
C ASP A 94 -4.17 -1.94 -35.79
N LYS A 95 -5.16 -2.76 -35.45
CA LYS A 95 -6.16 -3.25 -36.42
C LYS A 95 -7.10 -2.15 -36.93
N ALA A 96 -7.35 -1.12 -36.12
CA ALA A 96 -8.15 0.04 -36.55
C ALA A 96 -7.40 0.95 -37.55
N ARG A 97 -6.07 0.84 -37.64
CA ARG A 97 -5.20 1.65 -38.51
C ARG A 97 -4.94 1.01 -39.88
N GLU A 98 -5.46 -0.19 -40.14
CA GLU A 98 -5.13 -0.95 -41.35
C GLU A 98 -5.77 -0.43 -42.65
N VAL A 99 -6.73 0.48 -42.59
CA VAL A 99 -7.20 1.16 -43.80
C VAL A 99 -6.28 2.34 -44.09
N PRO A 100 -5.72 2.46 -45.31
CA PRO A 100 -4.74 3.50 -45.64
C PRO A 100 -5.40 4.89 -45.64
N ILE A 101 -5.46 5.51 -44.45
CA ILE A 101 -5.86 6.91 -44.25
C ILE A 101 -4.93 7.85 -45.03
N GLU A 102 -3.68 7.43 -45.26
CA GLU A 102 -2.72 8.11 -46.14
C GLU A 102 -3.25 8.33 -47.57
N LEU A 103 -4.14 7.47 -48.06
CA LEU A 103 -4.75 7.63 -49.39
C LEU A 103 -5.86 8.71 -49.42
N ILE A 104 -6.34 9.16 -48.25
CA ILE A 104 -7.41 10.16 -48.12
C ILE A 104 -6.84 11.51 -47.65
N GLU A 105 -5.75 11.51 -46.86
CA GLU A 105 -5.08 12.71 -46.35
C GLU A 105 -4.04 13.31 -47.31
N GLY A 106 -3.60 12.59 -48.33
CA GLY A 106 -2.65 13.07 -49.33
C GLY A 106 -3.23 14.12 -50.28
N ASP A 107 -2.42 15.11 -50.66
CA ASP A 107 -2.78 16.13 -51.65
C ASP A 107 -3.15 15.45 -52.99
N VAL A 108 -4.41 15.58 -53.40
CA VAL A 108 -4.96 14.92 -54.61
C VAL A 108 -4.16 15.32 -55.85
N GLU A 109 -3.54 16.51 -55.83
CA GLU A 109 -2.69 17.01 -56.91
C GLU A 109 -1.39 16.20 -57.07
N GLN A 110 -0.95 15.48 -56.05
CA GLN A 110 0.27 14.65 -56.06
C GLN A 110 -0.01 13.18 -56.35
N TRP A 111 -1.28 12.79 -56.53
CA TRP A 111 -1.64 11.40 -56.73
C TRP A 111 -1.15 10.90 -58.08
N THR A 112 -0.51 9.72 -58.07
CA THR A 112 -0.22 9.04 -59.32
C THR A 112 -1.51 8.46 -59.90
N MET A 113 -1.53 8.19 -61.22
CA MET A 113 -2.65 7.53 -61.87
C MET A 113 -3.02 6.18 -61.20
N LYS A 114 -2.02 5.48 -60.65
CA LYS A 114 -2.24 4.23 -59.92
C LYS A 114 -3.01 4.48 -58.62
N ASP A 115 -2.68 5.55 -57.90
CA ASP A 115 -3.35 5.92 -56.66
C ASP A 115 -4.80 6.33 -56.96
N THR A 116 -5.03 7.14 -58.00
CA THR A 116 -6.39 7.52 -58.44
C THR A 116 -7.24 6.31 -58.82
N LEU A 117 -6.69 5.35 -59.57
CA LEU A 117 -7.41 4.12 -59.93
C LEU A 117 -7.71 3.25 -58.71
N SER A 118 -6.77 3.15 -57.77
CA SER A 118 -6.97 2.39 -56.54
C SER A 118 -8.03 3.01 -55.64
N PHE A 119 -8.04 4.35 -55.53
CA PHE A 119 -9.07 5.09 -54.82
C PHE A 119 -10.44 4.91 -55.49
N TRP A 120 -10.51 4.98 -56.82
CA TRP A 120 -11.77 4.78 -57.54
C TRP A 120 -12.32 3.35 -57.37
N ALA A 121 -11.44 2.34 -57.42
CA ALA A 121 -11.81 0.94 -57.16
C ALA A 121 -12.30 0.74 -55.71
N PHE A 122 -11.68 1.42 -54.75
CA PHE A 122 -12.16 1.46 -53.37
C PHE A 122 -13.51 2.17 -53.24
N ALA A 123 -13.63 3.40 -53.74
CA ALA A 123 -14.82 4.24 -53.63
C ALA A 123 -16.06 3.65 -54.32
N SER A 124 -15.85 2.86 -55.38
CA SER A 124 -16.91 2.13 -56.07
C SER A 124 -17.30 0.81 -55.39
N SER A 125 -16.61 0.40 -54.33
CA SER A 125 -16.98 -0.78 -53.55
C SER A 125 -18.24 -0.50 -52.71
N GLY A 126 -19.09 -1.53 -52.55
CA GLY A 126 -20.33 -1.39 -51.76
C GLY A 126 -20.11 -1.13 -50.27
N HIS A 127 -18.89 -1.27 -49.76
CA HIS A 127 -18.50 -1.09 -48.35
C HIS A 127 -17.68 0.20 -48.12
N ALA A 128 -17.30 0.93 -49.17
CA ALA A 128 -16.44 2.13 -49.07
C ALA A 128 -16.95 3.14 -48.04
N LEU A 129 -18.25 3.44 -48.05
CA LEU A 129 -18.86 4.41 -47.14
C LEU A 129 -18.87 3.93 -45.69
N SER A 130 -19.01 2.61 -45.47
CA SER A 130 -18.96 1.99 -44.14
C SER A 130 -17.54 2.06 -43.59
N ASP A 131 -16.54 1.75 -44.43
CA ASP A 131 -15.14 1.76 -44.04
C ASP A 131 -14.64 3.19 -43.78
N MET A 132 -15.00 4.15 -44.65
CA MET A 132 -14.69 5.57 -44.42
C MET A 132 -15.33 6.11 -43.13
N ARG A 133 -16.59 5.73 -42.85
CA ARG A 133 -17.28 6.12 -41.60
C ARG A 133 -16.66 5.44 -40.38
N GLY A 134 -16.24 4.18 -40.52
CA GLY A 134 -15.51 3.43 -39.51
C GLY A 134 -14.18 4.09 -39.17
N ASN A 135 -13.38 4.47 -40.17
CA ASN A 135 -12.04 5.05 -39.98
C ASN A 135 -12.07 6.46 -39.42
N ALA A 136 -12.97 7.32 -39.91
CA ALA A 136 -13.13 8.68 -39.36
C ALA A 136 -13.54 8.66 -37.88
N SER A 137 -14.27 7.62 -37.46
CA SER A 137 -14.58 7.37 -36.05
C SER A 137 -13.42 6.69 -35.30
N GLY A 138 -12.64 5.87 -36.00
CA GLY A 138 -11.48 5.13 -35.51
C GLY A 138 -10.36 6.06 -35.05
N ASP A 139 -9.94 7.03 -35.86
CA ASP A 139 -8.83 7.93 -35.50
C ASP A 139 -9.14 8.79 -34.27
N ARG A 140 -10.37 9.33 -34.20
CA ARG A 140 -10.83 10.07 -33.01
C ARG A 140 -10.92 9.18 -31.78
N TYR A 141 -11.33 7.92 -31.98
CA TYR A 141 -11.37 6.94 -30.89
C TYR A 141 -9.95 6.58 -30.43
N VAL A 142 -9.02 6.33 -31.34
CA VAL A 142 -7.62 5.98 -31.05
C VAL A 142 -6.94 7.14 -30.31
N LEU A 143 -7.00 8.35 -30.84
CA LEU A 143 -6.44 9.55 -30.19
C LEU A 143 -7.06 9.78 -28.82
N GLY A 144 -8.39 9.67 -28.70
CA GLY A 144 -9.09 9.79 -27.42
C GLY A 144 -8.70 8.71 -26.41
N VAL A 145 -8.48 7.47 -26.86
CA VAL A 145 -8.04 6.36 -26.00
C VAL A 145 -6.60 6.58 -25.53
N TYR A 146 -5.70 7.06 -26.39
CA TYR A 146 -4.32 7.38 -26.01
C TYR A 146 -4.26 8.52 -24.98
N GLU A 147 -4.93 9.64 -25.23
CA GLU A 147 -4.99 10.76 -24.30
C GLU A 147 -5.63 10.36 -22.97
N SER A 148 -6.74 9.61 -23.02
CA SER A 148 -7.43 9.11 -21.82
C SER A 148 -6.54 8.17 -21.03
N ARG A 149 -5.81 7.27 -21.68
CA ARG A 149 -4.89 6.33 -21.03
C ARG A 149 -3.71 7.04 -20.38
N GLN A 150 -3.12 8.03 -21.04
CA GLN A 150 -2.02 8.80 -20.46
C GLN A 150 -2.49 9.64 -19.26
N THR A 151 -3.66 10.26 -19.37
CA THR A 151 -4.30 11.00 -18.27
C THR A 151 -4.59 10.07 -17.10
N PHE A 152 -5.15 8.89 -17.37
CA PHE A 152 -5.47 7.90 -16.36
C PHE A 152 -4.22 7.34 -15.66
N LEU A 153 -3.18 6.99 -16.43
CA LEU A 153 -1.90 6.54 -15.86
C LEU A 153 -1.31 7.61 -14.95
N THR A 154 -1.28 8.86 -15.40
CA THR A 154 -0.76 10.00 -14.63
C THR A 154 -1.54 10.18 -13.32
N LEU A 155 -2.88 10.15 -13.38
CA LEU A 155 -3.75 10.21 -12.19
C LEU A 155 -3.53 9.02 -11.25
N SER A 156 -3.38 7.81 -11.79
CA SER A 156 -3.16 6.61 -10.98
C SER A 156 -1.82 6.65 -10.23
N VAL A 157 -0.74 7.08 -10.90
CA VAL A 157 0.58 7.24 -10.30
C VAL A 157 0.54 8.33 -9.23
N ALA A 158 -0.06 9.47 -9.53
CA ALA A 158 -0.24 10.56 -8.57
C ALA A 158 -1.02 10.09 -7.32
N GLY A 159 -2.09 9.32 -7.53
CA GLY A 159 -2.89 8.74 -6.44
C GLY A 159 -2.12 7.75 -5.57
N VAL A 160 -1.30 6.88 -6.16
CA VAL A 160 -0.43 5.95 -5.41
C VAL A 160 0.61 6.72 -4.58
N VAL A 161 1.27 7.72 -5.18
CA VAL A 161 2.25 8.55 -4.47
C VAL A 161 1.61 9.29 -3.31
N LEU A 162 0.44 9.91 -3.54
CA LEU A 162 -0.32 10.58 -2.49
C LEU A 162 -0.72 9.61 -1.36
N GLY A 163 -1.18 8.40 -1.73
CA GLY A 163 -1.52 7.35 -0.76
C GLY A 163 -0.34 6.96 0.12
N LEU A 164 0.85 6.77 -0.47
CA LEU A 164 2.08 6.49 0.26
C LEU A 164 2.49 7.64 1.20
N ILE A 165 2.37 8.89 0.74
CA ILE A 165 2.65 10.08 1.57
C ILE A 165 1.70 10.12 2.78
N LEU A 166 0.40 9.88 2.57
CA LEU A 166 -0.59 9.85 3.64
C LEU A 166 -0.30 8.74 4.66
N MET A 167 0.01 7.53 4.18
CA MET A 167 0.39 6.41 5.05
C MET A 167 1.67 6.74 5.84
N GLY A 168 2.70 7.30 5.19
CA GLY A 168 3.93 7.72 5.87
C GLY A 168 3.69 8.80 6.91
N SER A 169 2.80 9.76 6.61
CA SER A 169 2.43 10.84 7.52
C SER A 169 1.74 10.33 8.79
N ALA A 170 0.99 9.23 8.70
CA ALA A 170 0.36 8.60 9.86
C ALA A 170 1.39 8.13 10.90
N PHE A 171 2.57 7.67 10.47
CA PHE A 171 3.64 7.25 11.38
C PHE A 171 4.40 8.43 12.01
N ALA A 172 4.43 9.58 11.34
CA ALA A 172 5.10 10.78 11.86
C ALA A 172 4.31 11.47 12.98
N LEU A 173 2.99 11.25 13.06
CA LEU A 173 2.15 11.90 14.07
C LEU A 173 2.39 11.32 15.49
N PRO A 174 2.37 12.19 16.53
CA PRO A 174 2.43 11.74 17.92
C PRO A 174 1.18 10.91 18.25
N GLY A 175 1.38 9.69 18.74
CA GLY A 175 0.29 8.81 19.18
C GLY A 175 -0.28 9.30 20.51
N THR A 176 -1.54 8.99 20.78
CA THR A 176 -2.17 9.34 22.06
C THR A 176 -1.63 8.43 23.17
N ARG A 177 -0.98 9.00 24.18
CA ARG A 177 -0.68 8.26 25.42
C ARG A 177 -1.97 8.10 26.21
N ARG A 178 -2.41 6.86 26.42
CA ARG A 178 -3.53 6.56 27.30
C ARG A 178 -3.02 6.65 28.75
N SER A 179 -3.42 7.70 29.46
CA SER A 179 -3.25 7.84 30.91
C SER A 179 -4.23 6.96 31.66
#